data_AF-A0AAW3GKE3-F1
#
_entry.id   AF-A0AAW3GKE3-F1
#
_cell.length_a   1.000
_cell.length_b   1.000
_cell.length_c   1.000
_cell.angle_alpha   90.00
_cell.angle_beta   90.00
_cell.angle_gamma   90.00
#
_symmetry.space_group_name_H-M   'P 1'
#
loop_
_entity.id
_entity.type
_entity.pdbx_description
1 polymer ?
#
loop_
_entity_poly.entity_id
_entity_poly.type
_entity_poly.pdbx_seq_one_letter_code
_entity_poly.pdbx_strand_id
1 'polypeptide(L)' 'MTSNELHSREILIEFLMFELNISRKESQSQLAELEKFGLIEVKPNGQLYFKMV' A
#
# COMPACT_ATOMS: atom_id res chain seq x y z
N MET A 1 -8.76 11.23 0.61
CA MET A 1 -7.82 10.51 1.49
C MET A 1 -7.39 11.43 2.60
N THR A 2 -7.22 10.92 3.81
CA THR A 2 -6.67 11.67 4.94
C THR A 2 -5.14 11.76 4.85
N SER A 3 -4.53 12.66 5.62
CA SER A 3 -3.06 12.75 5.73
C SER A 3 -2.44 11.42 6.20
N ASN A 4 -3.12 10.70 7.09
CA ASN A 4 -2.62 9.43 7.63
C ASN A 4 -2.71 8.30 6.60
N GLU A 5 -3.79 8.25 5.81
CA GLU A 5 -3.89 7.30 4.69
C GLU A 5 -2.76 7.49 3.68
N LEU A 6 -2.49 8.75 3.31
CA LEU A 6 -1.40 9.08 2.38
C LEU A 6 -0.05 8.66 2.94
N HIS A 7 0.22 8.98 4.22
CA HIS A 7 1.47 8.61 4.86
C HIS A 7 1.70 7.10 4.89
N SER A 8 0.70 6.32 5.29
CA SER A 8 0.80 4.85 5.31
C SER A 8 0.98 4.25 3.91
N ARG A 9 0.32 4.82 2.89
CA ARG A 9 0.52 4.40 1.49
C ARG A 9 1.93 4.69 1.01
N GLU A 10 2.51 5.83 1.38
CA GLU A 10 3.91 6.16 1.04
C GLU A 10 4.90 5.19 1.68
N ILE A 11 4.71 4.83 2.95
CA ILE A 11 5.52 3.81 3.63
C ILE A 11 5.45 2.47 2.86
N LEU A 12 4.26 2.07 2.42
CA LEU A 12 4.10 0.83 1.66
C LEU A 12 4.76 0.88 0.28
N ILE A 13 4.67 2.02 -0.40
CA ILE A 13 5.36 2.22 -1.69
C ILE A 13 6.87 2.09 -1.48
N GLU A 14 7.44 2.78 -0.49
CA GLU A 14 8.87 2.71 -0.19
C GLU A 14 9.31 1.29 0.20
N PHE A 15 8.51 0.58 0.99
CA PHE A 15 8.74 -0.82 1.35
C PHE A 15 8.77 -1.73 0.12
N LEU A 16 7.79 -1.62 -0.78
CA LEU A 16 7.74 -2.43 -2.00
C LEU A 16 8.92 -2.13 -2.94
N MET A 17 9.28 -0.85 -3.08
CA MET A 17 10.46 -0.45 -3.85
C MET A 17 11.73 -1.10 -3.32
N PHE A 18 11.93 -1.06 -2.00
CA PHE A 18 13.11 -1.62 -1.35
C PHE A 18 13.15 -3.14 -1.43
N GLU A 19 12.07 -3.81 -1.02
CA GLU A 19 12.03 -5.27 -0.87
C GLU A 19 12.07 -5.99 -2.22
N LEU A 20 11.37 -5.46 -3.23
CA LEU A 20 11.24 -6.09 -4.53
C LEU A 20 12.21 -5.51 -5.58
N ASN A 21 12.96 -4.46 -5.21
CA ASN A 21 13.85 -3.71 -6.12
C ASN A 21 13.12 -3.26 -7.41
N ILE A 22 11.92 -2.72 -7.24
CA ILE A 22 11.07 -2.23 -8.34
C ILE A 22 10.95 -0.70 -8.31
N SER A 23 10.53 -0.12 -9.43
CA SER A 23 10.30 1.31 -9.49
C SER A 23 9.12 1.74 -8.62
N ARG A 24 9.07 3.03 -8.29
CA ARG A 24 7.92 3.65 -7.62
C ARG A 24 6.60 3.43 -8.38
N LYS A 25 6.64 3.48 -9.71
CA LYS A 25 5.47 3.26 -10.56
C LYS A 25 4.94 1.83 -10.45
N GLU A 26 5.85 0.85 -10.47
CA GLU A 26 5.49 -0.56 -10.28
C GLU A 26 4.94 -0.80 -8.88
N SER A 27 5.56 -0.21 -7.85
CA SER A 27 5.10 -0.29 -6.46
C SER A 27 3.68 0.26 -6.29
N GLN A 28 3.39 1.41 -6.89
CA GLN A 28 2.04 2.00 -6.91
C GLN A 28 1.03 1.09 -7.61
N SER A 29 1.41 0.48 -8.73
CA SER A 29 0.56 -0.46 -9.47
C SER A 29 0.25 -1.71 -8.65
N GLN A 30 1.26 -2.29 -7.99
CA GLN A 30 1.08 -3.46 -7.13
C GLN A 30 0.22 -3.14 -5.92
N LEU A 31 0.46 -2.00 -5.26
CA LEU A 31 -0.36 -1.57 -4.12
C LEU A 31 -1.83 -1.41 -4.52
N ALA A 32 -2.10 -0.77 -5.66
CA ALA A 32 -3.47 -0.62 -6.18
C ALA A 32 -4.12 -1.97 -6.52
N GLU A 33 -3.35 -2.94 -7.01
CA GLU A 33 -3.82 -4.29 -7.30
C GLU A 33 -4.19 -5.05 -6.02
N LEU A 34 -3.35 -4.99 -4.99
CA LEU A 34 -3.62 -5.61 -3.68
C LEU A 34 -4.90 -5.04 -3.04
N GLU A 35 -5.12 -3.72 -3.13
CA GLU A 35 -6.35 -3.08 -2.66
C GLU A 35 -7.57 -3.48 -3.49
N LYS A 36 -7.43 -3.54 -4.82
CA LYS A 36 -8.50 -3.96 -5.73
C LYS A 36 -8.96 -5.39 -5.46
N PHE A 37 -8.03 -6.29 -5.13
CA PHE A 37 -8.37 -7.67 -4.73
C PHE A 37 -8.86 -7.78 -3.28
N GLY A 38 -8.88 -6.67 -2.54
CA GLY A 38 -9.28 -6.65 -1.13
C GLY A 38 -8.35 -7.46 -0.23
N LEU A 39 -7.10 -7.67 -0.66
CA LEU A 39 -6.06 -8.35 0.11
C LEU A 39 -5.49 -7.43 1.19
N ILE A 40 -5.50 -6.13 0.92
CA ILE A 40 -5.14 -5.09 1.88
C ILE A 40 -6.18 -3.97 1.90
N GLU A 41 -6.23 -3.24 3.00
CA GLU A 41 -6.99 -1.99 3.13
C GLU A 41 -6.25 -1.01 4.03
N VAL A 42 -6.08 0.24 3.59
CA VAL A 42 -5.58 1.34 4.42
C VAL A 42 -6.77 2.18 4.89
N LYS A 43 -7.03 2.20 6.20
CA LYS A 43 -8.14 2.94 6.81
C LYS A 43 -7.83 4.44 6.94
N PRO A 44 -8.86 5.31 7.13
CA PRO A 44 -8.70 6.76 7.36
C PRO A 44 -7.74 7.18 8.48
N ASN A 45 -7.52 6.32 9.47
CA ASN A 45 -6.59 6.57 10.57
C ASN A 45 -5.13 6.16 10.24
N GLY A 46 -4.87 5.61 9.06
CA GLY A 46 -3.55 5.11 8.62
C GLY A 46 -3.30 3.64 8.93
N GLN A 47 -4.23 2.92 9.55
CA GLN A 47 -4.05 1.49 9.84
C GLN A 47 -4.14 0.65 8.57
N LEU A 48 -3.17 -0.26 8.40
CA LEU A 48 -3.14 -1.27 7.37
C LEU A 48 -3.77 -2.57 7.87
N TYR A 49 -4.73 -3.09 7.12
CA TYR A 49 -5.36 -4.37 7.36
C TYR A 49 -4.97 -5.33 6.25
N PHE A 50 -4.53 -6.54 6.62
CA PHE A 50 -4.33 -7.64 5.70
C PHE A 50 -5.52 -8.59 5.81
N LYS A 51 -6.15 -8.88 4.69
CA LYS A 51 -7.15 -9.95 4.61
C LYS A 51 -6.40 -11.25 4.39
N MET A 52 -6.08 -11.96 5.47
CA MET A 52 -5.56 -13.31 5.35
C MET A 52 -6.66 -14.22 4.78
N VAL A 53 -6.34 -14.88 3.67
CA VAL A 53 -7.14 -15.94 3.05
C VAL A 53 -6.71 -17.27 3.63
#